data_AF-A0A365TII5-F1
#
_entry.id   AF-A0A365TII5-F1
#
_cell.length_a   1.000
_cell.length_b   1.000
_cell.length_c   1.000
_cell.angle_alpha   90.00
_cell.angle_beta   90.00
_cell.angle_gamma   90.00
#
_symmetry.space_group_name_H-M   'P 1'
#
loop_
_entity.id
_entity.type
_entity.pdbx_description
1 polymer ?
#
loop_
_entity_poly.entity_id
_entity_poly.type
_entity_poly.pdbx_seq_one_letter_code
_entity_poly.pdbx_strand_id
1 'polypeptide(L)'
;MSNDLAVFEEYWVTEDWELARQVILGSDKMYELYGAKIEADFEVELGNLESIIELPDAKLKKLKDLLIANVITFVKGYDRDLKRKVCEEWDYCSKRNSSKAEKVEYLILALDIVATSGLLALVTLLLKREYFDKLCKCSNKSMFNF
;
A
#
# COMPACT_ATOMS: atom_id res chain seq x y z
N MET A 1 -13.05 -18.06 5.10
CA MET A 1 -12.83 -17.07 6.18
C MET A 1 -11.51 -17.25 6.94
N SER A 2 -10.85 -18.43 6.98
CA SER A 2 -9.54 -18.56 7.66
C SER A 2 -8.33 -18.19 6.79
N ASN A 3 -8.46 -18.24 5.46
CA ASN A 3 -7.33 -18.02 4.54
C ASN A 3 -6.99 -16.53 4.37
N ASP A 4 -8.01 -15.67 4.27
CA ASP A 4 -7.83 -14.25 3.96
C ASP A 4 -7.18 -13.49 5.14
N LEU A 5 -7.47 -13.92 6.38
CA LEU A 5 -6.86 -13.34 7.58
C LEU A 5 -5.37 -13.71 7.69
N ALA A 6 -5.01 -14.97 7.41
CA ALA A 6 -3.62 -15.42 7.46
C ALA A 6 -2.76 -14.70 6.41
N VAL A 7 -3.28 -14.54 5.19
CA VAL A 7 -2.62 -13.76 4.14
C VAL A 7 -2.49 -12.30 4.56
N PHE A 8 -3.54 -11.67 5.10
CA PHE A 8 -3.43 -10.29 5.57
C PHE A 8 -2.40 -10.12 6.70
N GLU A 9 -2.32 -11.04 7.66
CA GLU A 9 -1.34 -10.99 8.75
C GLU A 9 0.11 -11.10 8.25
N GLU A 10 0.35 -11.93 7.24
CA GLU A 10 1.65 -12.03 6.56
C GLU A 10 2.06 -10.69 5.92
N TYR A 11 1.12 -10.03 5.24
CA TYR A 11 1.36 -8.72 4.65
C TYR A 11 1.54 -7.64 5.72
N TRP A 12 0.88 -7.76 6.88
CA TRP A 12 1.00 -6.77 7.95
C TRP A 12 2.41 -6.71 8.53
N VAL A 13 3.09 -7.86 8.66
CA VAL A 13 4.47 -7.93 9.14
C VAL A 13 5.51 -7.67 8.03
N THR A 14 5.11 -7.73 6.76
CA THR A 14 5.97 -7.45 5.60
C THR A 14 6.44 -5.99 5.59
N GLU A 15 7.70 -5.74 5.24
CA GLU A 15 8.25 -4.37 5.17
C GLU A 15 7.50 -3.48 4.16
N ASP A 16 7.36 -2.18 4.46
CA ASP A 16 6.62 -1.22 3.61
C ASP A 16 7.13 -1.18 2.16
N TRP A 17 8.44 -1.29 1.95
CA TRP A 17 9.03 -1.22 0.62
C TRP A 17 8.72 -2.45 -0.22
N GLU A 18 8.58 -3.61 0.41
CA GLU A 18 8.23 -4.87 -0.23
C GLU A 18 6.76 -4.86 -0.64
N LEU A 19 5.88 -4.34 0.23
CA LEU A 19 4.50 -4.06 -0.14
C LEU A 19 4.42 -3.11 -1.34
N ALA A 20 5.21 -2.03 -1.32
CA ALA A 20 5.25 -1.07 -2.44
C ALA A 20 5.76 -1.70 -3.74
N ARG A 21 6.77 -2.59 -3.67
CA ARG A 21 7.27 -3.36 -4.81
C ARG A 21 6.17 -4.25 -5.41
N GLN A 22 5.45 -4.98 -4.57
CA GLN A 22 4.34 -5.84 -5.01
C GLN A 22 3.20 -5.04 -5.64
N VAL A 23 2.89 -3.84 -5.14
CA VAL A 23 1.92 -2.94 -5.77
C VAL A 23 2.38 -2.53 -7.18
N ILE A 24 3.64 -2.12 -7.34
CA ILE A 24 4.18 -1.68 -8.63
C ILE A 24 4.19 -2.84 -9.64
N LEU A 25 4.64 -4.03 -9.24
CA LEU A 25 4.66 -5.22 -10.10
C LEU A 25 3.25 -5.75 -10.41
N GLY A 26 2.31 -5.55 -9.48
CA GLY A 26 0.94 -5.97 -9.69
C GLY A 26 0.24 -5.13 -10.76
N SER A 27 0.48 -3.83 -10.82
CA SER A 27 -0.24 -2.93 -11.72
C SER A 27 0.58 -2.59 -12.96
N ASP A 28 0.16 -3.05 -14.15
CA ASP A 28 0.77 -2.69 -15.44
C ASP A 28 0.97 -1.18 -15.57
N LYS A 29 -0.06 -0.40 -15.20
CA LYS A 29 0.00 1.07 -15.22
C LYS A 29 1.09 1.63 -14.30
N MET A 30 1.26 1.09 -13.09
CA MET A 30 2.30 1.57 -12.17
C MET A 30 3.69 1.10 -12.60
N TYR A 31 3.80 -0.11 -13.16
CA TYR A 31 5.05 -0.61 -13.71
C TYR A 31 5.51 0.22 -14.92
N GLU A 32 4.60 0.59 -15.83
CA GLU A 32 4.89 1.49 -16.95
C GLU A 32 5.32 2.90 -16.48
N LEU A 33 4.65 3.45 -15.47
CA LEU A 33 4.95 4.79 -14.97
C LEU A 33 6.25 4.86 -14.16
N TYR A 34 6.56 3.82 -13.38
CA TYR A 34 7.64 3.85 -12.40
C TYR A 34 8.58 2.65 -12.51
N GLY A 35 8.04 1.44 -12.64
CA GLY A 35 8.78 0.17 -12.59
C GLY A 35 9.95 0.11 -13.56
N ALA A 36 9.70 0.27 -14.85
CA ALA A 36 10.74 0.17 -15.88
C ALA A 36 11.88 1.19 -15.67
N LYS A 37 11.54 2.40 -15.22
CA LYS A 37 12.55 3.43 -14.92
C LYS A 37 13.35 3.10 -13.67
N ILE A 38 12.71 2.58 -12.62
CA ILE A 38 13.39 2.16 -11.40
C ILE A 38 14.39 1.04 -11.70
N GLU A 39 13.98 0.04 -12.48
CA GLU A 39 14.86 -1.06 -12.89
C GLU A 39 16.10 -0.55 -13.63
N ALA A 40 15.92 0.39 -14.56
CA ALA A 40 17.02 1.02 -15.27
C ALA A 40 17.93 1.87 -14.36
N ASP A 41 17.35 2.72 -13.50
CA ASP A 41 18.10 3.65 -12.64
C ASP A 41 18.92 2.92 -11.56
N PHE A 42 18.46 1.76 -11.11
CA PHE A 42 19.09 0.97 -10.04
C PHE A 42 19.82 -0.28 -10.55
N GLU A 43 19.68 -0.62 -11.83
CA GLU A 43 20.24 -1.81 -12.48
C GLU A 43 19.78 -3.11 -11.79
N VAL A 44 18.48 -3.21 -11.52
CA VAL A 44 17.84 -4.37 -10.86
C VAL A 44 16.63 -4.85 -11.65
N GLU A 45 16.19 -6.08 -11.39
CA GLU A 45 14.86 -6.55 -11.80
C GLU A 45 13.96 -6.52 -10.57
N LEU A 46 12.88 -5.73 -10.59
CA LEU A 46 11.98 -5.62 -9.44
C LEU A 46 11.33 -6.96 -9.11
N GLY A 47 11.13 -7.84 -10.10
CA GLY A 47 10.65 -9.21 -9.90
C GLY A 47 11.64 -10.12 -9.14
N ASN A 48 12.92 -9.77 -9.11
CA ASN A 48 13.99 -10.57 -8.51
C ASN A 48 14.46 -9.94 -7.19
N LEU A 49 13.97 -10.48 -6.07
CA LEU A 49 14.29 -9.98 -4.73
C LEU A 49 15.79 -10.04 -4.40
N GLU A 50 16.50 -11.06 -4.89
CA GLU A 50 17.94 -11.24 -4.68
C GLU A 50 18.73 -10.05 -5.26
N SER A 51 18.39 -9.67 -6.51
CA SER A 51 19.01 -8.51 -7.17
C SER A 51 18.84 -7.19 -6.41
N ILE A 52 17.76 -7.07 -5.62
CA ILE A 52 17.47 -5.90 -4.81
C ILE A 52 18.29 -5.91 -3.52
N ILE A 53 18.30 -7.03 -2.79
CA ILE A 53 18.94 -7.11 -1.47
C ILE A 53 20.47 -7.11 -1.56
N GLU A 54 21.04 -7.47 -2.72
CA GLU A 54 22.48 -7.41 -2.98
C GLU A 54 22.98 -5.99 -3.31
N LEU A 55 22.08 -5.02 -3.48
CA LEU A 55 22.48 -3.63 -3.70
C LEU A 55 23.28 -3.09 -2.50
N PRO A 56 24.29 -2.22 -2.74
CA PRO A 56 24.95 -1.50 -1.66
C PRO A 56 23.95 -0.74 -0.79
N ASP A 57 24.13 -0.74 0.54
CA ASP A 57 23.17 -0.20 1.52
C ASP A 57 22.59 1.18 1.16
N ALA A 58 23.45 2.10 0.70
CA ALA A 58 23.02 3.44 0.31
C ALA A 58 22.11 3.44 -0.93
N LYS A 59 22.36 2.56 -1.90
CA LYS A 59 21.49 2.36 -3.08
C LYS A 59 20.20 1.66 -2.66
N LEU A 60 20.29 0.59 -1.86
CA LEU A 60 19.15 -0.15 -1.36
C LEU A 60 18.17 0.77 -0.61
N LYS A 61 18.68 1.60 0.31
CA LYS A 61 17.84 2.56 1.03
C LYS A 61 17.11 3.53 0.09
N LYS A 62 17.82 4.09 -0.90
CA LYS A 62 17.22 4.99 -1.89
C LYS A 62 16.12 4.30 -2.70
N LEU A 63 16.35 3.04 -3.10
CA LEU A 63 15.35 2.24 -3.81
C LEU A 63 14.10 2.03 -2.94
N LYS A 64 14.28 1.59 -1.69
CA LYS A 64 13.18 1.37 -0.73
C LYS A 64 12.33 2.63 -0.56
N ASP A 65 12.97 3.78 -0.34
CA ASP A 65 12.29 5.07 -0.18
C ASP A 65 11.53 5.47 -1.46
N LEU A 66 12.14 5.24 -2.63
CA LEU A 66 11.55 5.59 -3.93
C LEU A 66 10.33 4.73 -4.26
N LEU A 67 10.38 3.43 -3.98
CA LEU A 67 9.25 2.50 -4.18
C LEU A 67 8.02 2.99 -3.42
N ILE A 68 8.19 3.26 -2.12
CA ILE A 68 7.11 3.76 -1.26
C ILE A 68 6.61 5.12 -1.78
N ALA A 69 7.52 6.04 -2.11
CA ALA A 69 7.16 7.38 -2.57
C ALA A 69 6.33 7.36 -3.87
N ASN A 70 6.68 6.51 -4.83
CA ASN A 70 5.97 6.39 -6.10
C ASN A 70 4.56 5.81 -5.91
N VAL A 71 4.39 4.78 -5.07
CA VAL A 71 3.07 4.25 -4.73
C VAL A 71 2.20 5.32 -4.08
N ILE A 72 2.72 6.04 -3.08
CA ILE A 72 1.96 7.11 -2.41
C ILE A 72 1.62 8.25 -3.38
N THR A 73 2.54 8.62 -4.27
CA THR A 73 2.30 9.67 -5.27
C THR A 73 1.21 9.28 -6.25
N PHE A 74 1.21 8.02 -6.70
CA PHE A 74 0.18 7.49 -7.57
C PHE A 74 -1.20 7.52 -6.90
N VAL A 75 -1.29 7.05 -5.64
CA VAL A 75 -2.55 7.04 -4.87
C VAL A 75 -3.10 8.46 -4.68
N LYS A 76 -2.23 9.43 -4.40
CA LYS A 76 -2.62 10.84 -4.26
C LYS A 76 -3.31 11.42 -5.50
N GLY A 77 -2.99 10.89 -6.69
CA GLY A 77 -3.69 11.23 -7.93
C GLY A 77 -5.19 10.96 -7.88
N TYR A 78 -5.64 10.08 -6.99
CA TYR A 78 -7.04 9.67 -6.83
C TYR A 78 -7.65 10.15 -5.51
N ASP A 79 -6.99 11.02 -4.75
CA ASP A 79 -7.41 11.41 -3.40
C ASP A 79 -8.85 11.92 -3.33
N ARG A 80 -9.33 12.62 -4.36
CA ARG A 80 -10.71 13.10 -4.39
C ARG A 80 -11.71 11.95 -4.39
N ASP A 81 -11.51 10.97 -5.26
CA ASP A 81 -12.41 9.82 -5.38
C ASP A 81 -12.26 8.88 -4.20
N LEU A 82 -11.03 8.65 -3.74
CA LEU A 82 -10.76 7.88 -2.53
C LEU A 82 -11.39 8.54 -1.31
N LYS A 83 -11.28 9.86 -1.16
CA LYS A 83 -11.91 10.56 -0.04
C LYS A 83 -13.43 10.40 -0.07
N ARG A 84 -14.06 10.62 -1.23
CA ARG A 84 -15.52 10.44 -1.38
C ARG A 84 -15.93 9.01 -1.03
N LYS A 85 -15.25 8.01 -1.60
CA LYS A 85 -15.57 6.59 -1.38
C LYS A 85 -15.31 6.14 0.06
N VAL A 86 -14.10 6.36 0.55
CA VAL A 86 -13.64 5.84 1.84
C VAL A 86 -14.20 6.67 3.00
N CYS A 87 -14.15 8.00 2.90
CA CYS A 87 -14.51 8.87 4.02
C CYS A 87 -16.00 9.19 4.08
N GLU A 88 -16.67 9.39 2.95
CA GLU A 88 -18.07 9.87 2.93
C GLU A 88 -19.04 8.70 2.72
N GLU A 89 -18.88 7.91 1.66
CA GLU A 89 -19.78 6.79 1.38
C GLU A 89 -19.62 5.65 2.38
N TRP A 90 -18.37 5.34 2.74
CA TRP A 90 -18.10 4.23 3.63
C TRP A 90 -17.99 4.61 5.11
N ASP A 91 -17.85 5.91 5.42
CA ASP A 91 -17.70 6.42 6.79
C ASP A 91 -16.56 5.72 7.54
N TYR A 92 -15.37 5.73 6.93
CA TYR A 92 -14.17 5.08 7.49
C TYR A 92 -13.90 5.44 8.95
N CYS A 93 -14.07 6.70 9.35
CA CYS A 93 -13.72 7.13 10.71
C CYS A 93 -14.58 6.45 11.79
N SER A 94 -15.85 6.15 11.51
CA SER A 94 -16.70 5.41 12.46
C SER A 94 -16.42 3.91 12.45
N LYS A 95 -16.00 3.37 11.29
CA LYS A 95 -15.79 1.92 11.09
C LYS A 95 -14.36 1.45 11.29
N ARG A 96 -13.36 2.32 11.38
CA ARG A 96 -11.94 1.92 11.45
C ARG A 96 -11.55 1.07 12.67
N ASN A 97 -12.43 0.99 13.67
CA ASN A 97 -12.31 0.18 14.88
C ASN A 97 -13.04 -1.18 14.78
N SER A 98 -13.58 -1.54 13.61
CA SER A 98 -14.13 -2.86 13.33
C SER A 98 -13.04 -3.93 13.38
N SER A 99 -13.42 -5.20 13.17
CA SER A 99 -12.45 -6.26 12.99
C SER A 99 -11.48 -5.92 11.83
N LYS A 100 -10.21 -6.35 11.96
CA LYS A 100 -9.19 -6.10 10.93
C LYS A 100 -9.61 -6.67 9.56
N ALA A 101 -10.21 -7.86 9.54
CA ALA A 101 -10.67 -8.51 8.32
C ALA A 101 -11.73 -7.69 7.58
N GLU A 102 -12.79 -7.28 8.28
CA GLU A 102 -13.83 -6.42 7.69
C GLU A 102 -13.22 -5.12 7.15
N LYS A 103 -12.34 -4.47 7.93
CA LYS A 103 -11.69 -3.23 7.52
C LYS A 103 -10.94 -3.39 6.19
N VAL A 104 -10.24 -4.51 6.00
CA VAL A 104 -9.47 -4.80 4.78
C VAL A 104 -10.37 -5.06 3.59
N GLU A 105 -11.39 -5.91 3.74
CA GLU A 105 -12.32 -6.24 2.65
C GLU A 105 -12.98 -4.98 2.07
N TYR A 106 -13.47 -4.10 2.95
CA TYR A 106 -14.09 -2.85 2.50
C TYR A 106 -13.10 -1.88 1.83
N LEU A 107 -11.86 -1.81 2.31
CA LEU A 107 -10.84 -0.95 1.72
C LEU A 107 -10.37 -1.46 0.36
N ILE A 108 -10.30 -2.78 0.16
CA ILE A 108 -10.03 -3.39 -1.15
C ILE A 108 -11.09 -2.93 -2.15
N LEU A 109 -12.37 -3.05 -1.80
CA LEU A 109 -13.48 -2.63 -2.68
C LEU A 109 -13.43 -1.13 -3.00
N ALA A 110 -13.03 -0.29 -2.04
CA ALA A 110 -12.89 1.14 -2.28
C ALA A 110 -11.68 1.50 -3.17
N LEU A 111 -10.64 0.66 -3.16
CA LEU A 111 -9.40 0.86 -3.90
C LEU A 111 -9.33 0.17 -5.26
N ASP A 112 -10.35 -0.60 -5.64
CA ASP A 112 -10.47 -1.24 -6.96
C ASP A 112 -10.28 -0.24 -8.12
N ILE A 113 -10.55 1.05 -7.90
CA ILE A 113 -10.31 2.11 -8.88
C ILE A 113 -8.82 2.43 -9.14
N VAL A 114 -7.91 1.99 -8.27
CA VAL A 114 -6.48 2.37 -8.27
C VAL A 114 -5.61 1.30 -8.94
N ALA A 115 -5.85 0.03 -8.63
CA ALA A 115 -5.07 -1.09 -9.15
C ALA A 115 -5.94 -2.35 -9.26
N THR A 116 -5.71 -3.17 -10.28
CA THR A 116 -6.40 -4.47 -10.50
C THR A 116 -5.72 -5.64 -9.78
N SER A 117 -4.46 -5.46 -9.41
CA SER A 117 -3.52 -6.46 -8.89
C SER A 117 -2.70 -5.82 -7.76
N GLY A 118 -2.32 -6.59 -6.74
CA GLY A 118 -1.57 -6.06 -5.59
C GLY A 118 -2.41 -5.16 -4.66
N LEU A 119 -3.75 -5.17 -4.78
CA LEU A 119 -4.66 -4.40 -3.94
C LEU A 119 -4.47 -4.66 -2.45
N LEU A 120 -4.25 -5.92 -2.05
CA LEU A 120 -4.01 -6.26 -0.64
C LEU A 120 -2.70 -5.61 -0.13
N ALA A 121 -1.64 -5.64 -0.94
CA ALA A 121 -0.39 -4.96 -0.63
C ALA A 121 -0.59 -3.45 -0.48
N LEU A 122 -1.36 -2.84 -1.39
CA LEU A 122 -1.69 -1.43 -1.37
C LEU A 122 -2.48 -1.04 -0.12
N VAL A 123 -3.58 -1.76 0.17
CA VAL A 123 -4.41 -1.53 1.36
C VAL A 123 -3.56 -1.64 2.61
N THR A 124 -2.73 -2.67 2.71
CA THR A 124 -1.88 -2.91 3.87
C THR A 124 -0.87 -1.78 4.04
N LEU A 125 -0.20 -1.36 2.97
CA LEU A 125 0.74 -0.24 3.00
C LEU A 125 0.06 1.06 3.46
N LEU A 126 -1.11 1.38 2.89
CA LEU A 126 -1.86 2.59 3.24
C LEU A 126 -2.35 2.56 4.69
N LEU A 127 -2.75 1.40 5.20
CA LEU A 127 -3.12 1.21 6.60
C LEU A 127 -1.92 1.38 7.54
N LYS A 128 -0.80 0.71 7.26
CA LYS A 128 0.44 0.80 8.06
C LYS A 128 0.95 2.24 8.16
N ARG A 129 0.72 3.04 7.11
CA ARG A 129 1.13 4.45 7.07
C ARG A 129 0.06 5.44 7.54
N GLU A 130 -1.06 4.95 8.07
CA GLU A 130 -2.20 5.74 8.54
C GLU A 130 -2.74 6.70 7.47
N TYR A 131 -2.67 6.29 6.20
CA TYR A 131 -3.03 7.16 5.07
C TYR A 131 -4.50 7.57 5.13
N PHE A 132 -5.40 6.61 5.36
CA PHE A 132 -6.84 6.87 5.41
C PHE A 132 -7.24 7.74 6.60
N ASP A 133 -6.59 7.58 7.75
CA ASP A 133 -6.79 8.43 8.92
C ASP A 133 -6.45 9.90 8.61
N LYS A 134 -5.35 10.13 7.88
CA LYS A 134 -4.93 11.46 7.39
C LYS A 134 -5.87 11.98 6.31
N LEU A 135 -6.24 11.14 5.34
CA LEU A 135 -7.14 11.48 4.23
C LEU A 135 -8.52 11.91 4.73
N CYS A 136 -9.08 11.15 5.67
CA CYS A 136 -10.40 11.38 6.24
C CYS A 136 -10.40 12.33 7.45
N LYS A 137 -9.22 12.80 7.90
CA LYS A 137 -9.05 13.64 9.08
C LYS A 137 -9.73 13.06 10.34
N CYS A 138 -9.63 11.76 10.53
CA CYS A 138 -10.26 11.12 11.67
C CYS A 138 -9.58 11.59 12.97
N SER A 139 -10.35 12.10 13.94
CA SER A 139 -9.79 12.51 15.24
C SER A 139 -9.14 11.32 15.93
N ASN A 140 -7.88 11.41 16.34
CA ASN A 140 -7.21 10.34 17.09
C ASN A 140 -7.90 10.12 18.43
N LYS A 141 -8.82 9.16 18.50
CA LYS A 141 -9.06 8.44 19.75
C LYS A 141 -7.98 7.37 19.79
N SER A 142 -6.97 7.63 20.61
CA SER A 142 -5.90 6.71 21.01
C SER A 142 -6.35 5.25 20.96
N MET A 143 -5.77 4.46 20.06
CA MET A 143 -6.07 3.04 19.97
C MET A 143 -4.79 2.24 19.77
N PHE A 144 -3.95 2.20 20.81
CA PHE A 144 -3.04 1.07 21.08
C PHE A 144 -2.82 0.99 22.60
N ASN A 145 -3.52 0.06 23.22
CA ASN A 145 -3.15 -0.58 24.48
C ASN A 145 -3.75 -1.98 24.37
N PHE A 146 -3.01 -2.93 23.80
CA PHE A 146 -3.03 -4.37 24.08
C PHE A 146 -1.81 -4.99 23.39
#